data_AF-A0A954NRV1-F1
#
_entry.id   AF-A0A954NRV1-F1
#
_cell.length_a   1.000
_cell.length_b   1.000
_cell.length_c   1.000
_cell.angle_alpha   90.00
_cell.angle_beta   90.00
_cell.angle_gamma   90.00
#
_symmetry.space_group_name_H-M   'P 1'
#
loop_
_entity.id
_entity.type
_entity.pdbx_description
1 polymer ?
#
loop_
_entity_poly.entity_id
_entity_poly.type
_entity_poly.pdbx_seq_one_letter_code
_entity_poly.pdbx_strand_id
1 'polypeptide(L)'
;MAQLARKIDAIPGHTNYVWLEASQSGTYQGRCAEYYGMQHAWMNFKVTAHSPEEFEQWKTREQSVPSAPDEPLAAAGKELFLRLTCSQCHAVSGTDAIKSYAPNLTHLASRLELGAEVTEYSPENLRTWLRNPQALKPGCKMPNFKLSDEHLDQLVAYLETLK
;
A
#
# COMPACT_ATOMS: atom_id res chain seq x y z
N MET A 1 5.47 7.98 16.75
CA MET A 1 5.27 9.28 16.07
C MET A 1 5.45 10.38 17.11
N ALA A 2 6.69 10.75 17.43
CA ALA A 2 6.98 11.60 18.61
C ALA A 2 6.22 12.94 18.61
N GLN A 3 5.80 13.40 17.43
CA GLN A 3 5.06 14.64 17.23
C GLN A 3 3.56 14.54 17.58
N LEU A 4 2.97 13.33 17.61
CA LEU A 4 1.54 13.12 17.83
C LEU A 4 1.24 12.33 19.11
N ALA A 5 2.11 11.36 19.46
CA ALA A 5 1.98 10.58 20.69
C ALA A 5 3.27 9.82 21.03
N ARG A 6 3.37 9.38 22.29
CA ARG A 6 4.39 8.42 22.71
C ARG A 6 4.21 7.09 21.99
N LYS A 7 5.31 6.35 21.80
CA LYS A 7 5.23 5.00 21.23
C LYS A 7 4.39 4.09 22.12
N ILE A 8 3.70 3.15 21.51
CA ILE A 8 3.09 2.01 22.17
C ILE A 8 3.47 0.76 21.38
N ASP A 9 3.69 -0.35 22.09
CA ASP A 9 4.17 -1.57 21.46
C ASP A 9 2.99 -2.40 20.93
N ALA A 10 3.16 -2.99 19.75
CA ALA A 10 2.18 -3.88 19.15
C ALA A 10 2.53 -5.33 19.54
N ILE A 11 1.91 -5.82 20.62
CA ILE A 11 2.21 -7.14 21.19
C ILE A 11 1.16 -8.16 20.69
N PRO A 12 1.56 -9.28 20.06
CA PRO A 12 0.64 -10.31 19.61
C PRO A 12 -0.30 -10.78 20.73
N GLY A 13 -1.61 -10.79 20.47
CA GLY A 13 -2.64 -11.22 21.43
C GLY A 13 -3.08 -10.15 22.43
N HIS A 14 -2.50 -8.95 22.41
CA HIS A 14 -2.87 -7.85 23.29
C HIS A 14 -3.37 -6.65 22.49
N THR A 15 -4.52 -6.11 22.90
CA THR A 15 -5.04 -4.85 22.34
C THR A 15 -4.55 -3.68 23.19
N ASN A 16 -3.84 -2.76 22.54
CA ASN A 16 -3.34 -1.53 23.13
C ASN A 16 -4.03 -0.34 22.45
N TYR A 17 -4.22 0.74 23.20
CA TYR A 17 -4.84 1.96 22.68
C TYR A 17 -3.90 3.15 22.86
N VAL A 18 -3.84 4.00 21.85
CA VAL A 18 -3.14 5.28 21.89
C VAL A 18 -4.04 6.36 21.34
N TRP A 19 -4.10 7.49 22.02
CA TRP A 19 -4.77 8.68 21.53
C TRP A 19 -3.79 9.48 20.68
N LEU A 20 -4.20 9.83 19.46
CA LEU A 20 -3.45 10.69 18.56
C LEU A 20 -4.24 11.99 18.39
N GLU A 21 -3.58 13.13 18.58
CA GLU A 21 -4.16 14.44 18.35
C GLU A 21 -3.21 15.25 17.47
N ALA A 22 -3.68 15.70 16.31
CA ALA A 22 -2.96 16.58 15.41
C ALA A 22 -3.65 17.95 15.42
N SER A 23 -3.08 18.91 16.16
CA SER A 23 -3.62 20.27 16.26
C SER A 23 -3.37 21.12 15.01
N GLN A 24 -2.54 20.64 14.09
CA GLN A 24 -2.24 21.28 12.82
C GLN A 24 -2.31 20.26 11.68
N SER A 25 -2.85 20.68 10.54
CA SER A 25 -2.80 19.90 9.31
C SER A 25 -1.35 19.71 8.87
N GLY A 26 -1.04 18.55 8.31
CA GLY A 26 0.33 18.22 7.90
C GLY A 26 0.59 16.72 7.84
N THR A 27 1.80 16.36 7.44
CA THR A 27 2.26 14.98 7.38
C THR A 27 3.25 14.70 8.51
N TYR A 28 2.96 13.69 9.31
CA TYR A 28 3.74 13.30 10.48
C TYR A 28 4.41 11.95 10.24
N GLN A 29 5.74 11.90 10.46
CA GLN A 29 6.51 10.67 10.25
C GLN A 29 6.32 9.67 11.42
N GLY A 30 5.97 8.44 11.04
CA GLY A 30 5.94 7.26 11.87
C GLY A 30 7.05 6.28 11.50
N ARG A 31 7.53 5.54 12.51
CA ARG A 31 8.53 4.47 12.38
C ARG A 31 8.22 3.38 13.38
N CYS A 32 8.53 2.14 13.03
CA CYS A 32 8.61 1.07 14.01
C CYS A 32 9.74 1.38 15.01
N ALA A 33 9.46 1.16 16.31
CA ALA A 33 10.40 1.43 17.40
C ALA A 33 10.73 0.17 18.20
N GLU A 34 10.42 -1.01 17.65
CA GLU A 34 10.70 -2.30 18.25
C GLU A 34 11.36 -3.22 17.22
N TYR A 35 12.48 -3.85 17.57
CA TYR A 35 13.22 -4.67 16.62
C TYR A 35 12.43 -5.95 16.31
N TYR A 36 12.00 -6.11 15.05
CA TYR A 36 11.22 -7.26 14.60
C TYR A 36 11.92 -8.09 13.51
N GLY A 37 13.20 -7.78 13.23
CA GLY A 37 14.01 -8.48 12.25
C GLY A 37 14.60 -7.57 11.17
N MET A 38 15.05 -8.16 10.06
CA MET A 38 15.80 -7.50 8.99
C MET A 38 15.12 -6.26 8.40
N GLN A 39 13.79 -6.24 8.39
CA GLN A 39 13.02 -5.12 7.83
C GLN A 39 12.77 -3.98 8.82
N HIS A 40 13.28 -4.06 10.06
CA HIS A 40 13.01 -3.10 11.12
C HIS A 40 13.20 -1.64 10.70
N ALA A 41 14.33 -1.32 10.07
CA ALA A 41 14.64 0.04 9.59
C ALA A 41 13.76 0.51 8.41
N TRP A 42 13.03 -0.41 7.77
CA TRP A 42 12.21 -0.18 6.58
C TRP A 42 10.71 -0.23 6.90
N MET A 43 10.32 -0.17 8.18
CA MET A 43 8.92 -0.12 8.62
C MET A 43 8.53 1.29 9.00
N ASN A 44 8.45 2.12 7.97
CA ASN A 44 8.02 3.52 8.07
C ASN A 44 6.56 3.63 7.67
N PHE A 45 5.91 4.69 8.16
CA PHE A 45 4.57 5.07 7.75
C PHE A 45 4.36 6.56 8.02
N LYS A 46 3.37 7.16 7.38
CA LYS A 46 2.97 8.55 7.61
C LYS A 46 1.55 8.64 8.15
N VAL A 47 1.31 9.67 8.93
CA VAL A 47 -0.04 10.12 9.30
C VAL A 47 -0.26 11.47 8.65
N THR A 48 -1.27 11.57 7.79
CA THR A 48 -1.68 12.83 7.17
C THR A 48 -2.87 13.39 7.92
N ALA A 49 -2.69 14.52 8.60
CA ALA A 49 -3.77 15.26 9.24
C ALA A 49 -4.33 16.27 8.25
N HIS A 50 -5.61 16.11 7.91
CA HIS A 50 -6.36 16.99 7.03
C HIS A 50 -7.14 18.03 7.83
N SER A 51 -7.60 19.10 7.16
CA SER A 51 -8.70 19.88 7.73
C SER A 51 -9.97 19.00 7.83
N PRO A 52 -10.98 19.35 8.66
CA PRO A 52 -12.23 18.59 8.73
C PRO A 52 -12.91 18.42 7.36
N GLU A 53 -12.92 19.48 6.54
CA GLU A 53 -13.55 19.44 5.21
C GLU A 53 -12.77 18.54 4.23
N GLU A 54 -11.45 18.66 4.21
CA GLU A 54 -10.57 17.83 3.39
C GLU A 54 -10.65 16.35 3.79
N PHE A 55 -10.75 16.08 5.10
CA PHE A 55 -10.91 14.73 5.62
C PHE A 55 -12.21 14.08 5.14
N GLU A 56 -13.33 14.82 5.18
CA GLU A 56 -14.61 14.32 4.70
C GLU A 56 -14.57 14.00 3.20
N GLN A 57 -13.97 14.89 2.39
CA GLN A 57 -13.78 14.64 0.96
C GLN A 57 -12.89 13.42 0.70
N TRP A 58 -11.77 13.30 1.43
CA TRP A 58 -10.88 12.15 1.34
C TRP A 58 -11.60 10.86 1.73
N LYS A 59 -12.35 10.86 2.83
CA LYS A 59 -13.13 9.71 3.31
C LYS A 59 -14.13 9.23 2.26
N THR A 60 -14.86 10.14 1.62
CA THR A 60 -15.80 9.77 0.55
C THR A 60 -15.08 9.10 -0.63
N ARG A 61 -13.88 9.56 -1.00
CA ARG A 61 -13.07 8.93 -2.06
C ARG A 61 -12.57 7.54 -1.66
N GLU A 62 -12.03 7.39 -0.45
CA GLU A 62 -11.51 6.09 0.06
C GLU A 62 -12.60 5.05 0.34
N GLN A 63 -13.85 5.47 0.42
CA GLN A 63 -14.99 4.56 0.52
C GLN A 63 -15.50 4.11 -0.86
N SER A 64 -15.03 4.75 -1.94
CA SER A 64 -15.42 4.39 -3.29
C SER A 64 -14.74 3.11 -3.74
N VAL A 65 -15.42 2.35 -4.60
CA VAL A 65 -14.85 1.17 -5.23
C VAL A 65 -14.35 1.58 -6.62
N PRO A 66 -13.07 1.34 -6.96
CA PRO A 66 -12.57 1.62 -8.30
C PRO A 66 -13.42 0.92 -9.36
N SER A 67 -13.74 1.64 -10.44
CA SER A 67 -14.45 1.06 -11.58
C SER A 67 -13.61 -0.04 -12.22
N ALA A 68 -14.27 -0.93 -12.97
CA ALA A 68 -13.55 -1.85 -13.82
C ALA A 68 -12.72 -1.06 -14.87
N PRO A 69 -11.51 -1.52 -15.22
CA PRO A 69 -10.71 -0.88 -16.24
C PRO A 69 -11.35 -1.02 -17.62
N ASP A 70 -11.49 0.08 -18.35
CA ASP A 70 -12.04 0.10 -19.71
C ASP A 70 -10.97 -0.20 -20.77
N GLU A 71 -9.71 0.14 -20.49
CA GLU A 71 -8.59 -0.04 -21.41
C GLU A 71 -8.15 -1.51 -21.50
N PRO A 72 -7.93 -2.08 -22.71
CA PRO A 72 -7.59 -3.49 -22.89
C PRO A 72 -6.37 -3.96 -22.08
N LEU A 73 -5.34 -3.12 -21.97
CA LEU A 73 -4.12 -3.46 -21.25
C LEU A 73 -4.37 -3.60 -19.73
N ALA A 74 -5.16 -2.68 -19.17
CA ALA A 74 -5.53 -2.70 -17.76
C ALA A 74 -6.55 -3.81 -17.46
N ALA A 75 -7.45 -4.13 -18.40
CA ALA A 75 -8.34 -5.28 -18.29
C ALA A 75 -7.56 -6.60 -18.25
N ALA A 76 -6.58 -6.78 -19.14
CA ALA A 76 -5.67 -7.93 -19.11
C ALA A 76 -4.86 -7.98 -17.79
N GLY A 77 -4.43 -6.83 -17.29
CA GLY A 77 -3.77 -6.70 -16.00
C GLY A 77 -4.63 -7.13 -14.81
N LYS A 78 -5.92 -6.77 -14.81
CA LYS A 78 -6.88 -7.21 -13.79
C LYS A 78 -7.05 -8.73 -13.80
N GLU A 79 -7.22 -9.32 -14.97
CA GLU A 79 -7.34 -10.77 -15.10
C GLU A 79 -6.06 -11.47 -14.62
N LEU A 80 -4.89 -10.97 -15.04
CA LEU A 80 -3.60 -11.49 -14.60
C LEU A 80 -3.44 -11.38 -13.08
N PHE A 81 -3.82 -10.25 -12.47
CA PHE A 81 -3.79 -10.06 -11.01
C PHE A 81 -4.65 -11.08 -10.27
N LEU A 82 -5.86 -11.36 -10.77
CA LEU A 82 -6.79 -12.31 -10.15
C LEU A 82 -6.34 -13.75 -10.32
N ARG A 83 -5.76 -14.09 -11.47
CA ARG A 83 -5.24 -15.43 -11.80
C ARG A 83 -3.95 -15.76 -11.06
N LEU A 84 -3.07 -14.77 -10.86
CA LEU A 84 -1.86 -14.94 -10.07
C LEU A 84 -2.17 -14.93 -8.57
N THR A 85 -1.18 -15.29 -7.75
CA THR A 85 -1.29 -15.29 -6.28
C THR A 85 -1.44 -13.86 -5.70
N CYS A 86 -1.39 -12.81 -6.51
CA CYS A 86 -1.57 -11.42 -6.05
C CYS A 86 -2.88 -11.25 -5.26
N SER A 87 -4.00 -11.75 -5.82
CA SER A 87 -5.33 -11.73 -5.20
C SER A 87 -5.45 -12.53 -3.90
N GLN A 88 -4.52 -13.45 -3.65
CA GLN A 88 -4.51 -14.27 -2.45
C GLN A 88 -3.87 -13.58 -1.25
N CYS A 89 -3.11 -12.50 -1.48
CA CYS A 89 -2.47 -11.72 -0.43
C CYS A 89 -3.01 -10.30 -0.34
N HIS A 90 -3.32 -9.68 -1.48
CA HIS A 90 -3.74 -8.29 -1.59
C HIS A 90 -5.24 -8.19 -1.85
N ALA A 91 -5.93 -7.39 -1.05
CA ALA A 91 -7.32 -7.08 -1.26
C ALA A 91 -7.50 -5.94 -2.27
N VAL A 92 -8.51 -6.04 -3.13
CA VAL A 92 -9.00 -4.96 -4.01
C VAL A 92 -10.52 -4.98 -3.98
N SER A 93 -11.13 -3.93 -3.45
CA SER A 93 -12.58 -3.77 -3.39
C SER A 93 -13.19 -3.86 -4.80
N GLY A 94 -14.37 -4.47 -4.93
CA GLY A 94 -15.02 -4.68 -6.24
C GLY A 94 -14.48 -5.86 -7.04
N THR A 95 -13.67 -6.73 -6.42
CA THR A 95 -13.17 -7.97 -7.01
C THR A 95 -13.27 -9.13 -6.01
N ASP A 96 -12.99 -10.36 -6.47
CA ASP A 96 -12.91 -11.53 -5.59
C ASP A 96 -11.64 -11.55 -4.71
N ALA A 97 -10.73 -10.60 -4.90
CA ALA A 97 -9.53 -10.43 -4.07
C ALA A 97 -9.91 -9.76 -2.74
N ILE A 98 -10.31 -10.56 -1.74
CA ILE A 98 -10.79 -10.07 -0.44
C ILE A 98 -9.80 -10.31 0.72
N LYS A 99 -8.66 -10.95 0.47
CA LYS A 99 -7.69 -11.34 1.51
C LYS A 99 -6.74 -10.18 1.84
N SER A 100 -6.45 -10.00 3.12
CA SER A 100 -5.63 -8.91 3.66
C SER A 100 -4.38 -9.40 4.41
N TYR A 101 -3.71 -10.43 3.88
CA TYR A 101 -2.40 -10.87 4.37
C TYR A 101 -1.27 -9.88 4.04
N ALA A 102 -1.47 -9.08 2.98
CA ALA A 102 -0.59 -8.01 2.53
C ALA A 102 -1.39 -6.69 2.44
N PRO A 103 -0.74 -5.53 2.22
CA PRO A 103 -1.44 -4.25 2.17
C PRO A 103 -2.58 -4.26 1.14
N ASN A 104 -3.74 -3.74 1.53
CA ASN A 104 -4.86 -3.51 0.62
C ASN A 104 -4.39 -2.63 -0.56
N LEU A 105 -4.84 -2.89 -1.79
CA LEU A 105 -4.41 -2.16 -2.99
C LEU A 105 -5.54 -1.34 -3.65
N THR A 106 -6.75 -1.29 -3.06
CA THR A 106 -7.93 -0.60 -3.63
C THR A 106 -7.62 0.82 -4.11
N HIS A 107 -6.83 1.59 -3.36
CA HIS A 107 -6.43 2.96 -3.71
C HIS A 107 -4.90 3.09 -3.84
N LEU A 108 -4.23 2.07 -4.38
CA LEU A 108 -2.77 2.04 -4.52
C LEU A 108 -2.22 3.28 -5.24
N ALA A 109 -2.87 3.71 -6.33
CA ALA A 109 -2.43 4.82 -7.15
C ALA A 109 -2.69 6.20 -6.56
N SER A 110 -3.40 6.26 -5.43
CA SER A 110 -3.57 7.47 -4.61
C SER A 110 -2.51 7.59 -3.51
N ARG A 111 -1.58 6.63 -3.40
CA ARG A 111 -0.49 6.66 -2.40
C ARG A 111 0.67 7.55 -2.85
N LEU A 112 1.39 8.08 -1.87
CA LEU A 112 2.64 8.81 -2.10
C LEU A 112 3.83 7.88 -2.28
N GLU A 113 3.80 6.68 -1.70
CA GLU A 113 4.97 5.82 -1.53
C GLU A 113 4.63 4.33 -1.67
N LEU A 114 5.65 3.55 -2.02
CA LEU A 114 5.61 2.10 -2.19
C LEU A 114 6.53 1.41 -1.18
N GLY A 115 6.17 0.17 -0.83
CA GLY A 115 7.04 -0.71 -0.03
C GLY A 115 7.25 -0.28 1.44
N ALA A 116 6.36 0.55 2.00
CA ALA A 116 6.55 1.23 3.28
C ALA A 116 7.71 2.24 3.24
N GLU A 117 7.58 3.21 2.33
CA GLU A 117 8.53 4.33 2.12
C GLU A 117 9.92 3.89 1.64
N VAL A 118 9.98 2.79 0.88
CA VAL A 118 11.21 2.38 0.19
C VAL A 118 11.48 3.30 -1.01
N THR A 119 10.41 3.74 -1.67
CA THR A 119 10.45 4.62 -2.85
C THR A 119 9.13 5.37 -2.98
N GLU A 120 9.14 6.48 -3.71
CA GLU A 120 7.94 7.21 -4.10
C GLU A 120 7.06 6.38 -5.04
N TYR A 121 5.75 6.62 -5.01
CA TYR A 121 4.83 6.05 -5.97
C TYR A 121 5.05 6.68 -7.35
N SER A 122 5.32 5.82 -8.33
CA SER A 122 5.22 6.13 -9.75
C SER A 122 4.99 4.83 -10.52
N PRO A 123 4.45 4.88 -11.75
CA PRO A 123 4.39 3.73 -12.66
C PRO A 123 5.71 2.97 -12.79
N GLU A 124 6.81 3.70 -12.93
CA GLU A 124 8.16 3.17 -13.12
C GLU A 124 8.69 2.51 -11.85
N ASN A 125 8.44 3.12 -10.70
CA ASN A 125 8.82 2.57 -9.41
C ASN A 125 7.97 1.34 -9.06
N LEU A 126 6.68 1.34 -9.41
CA LEU A 126 5.81 0.18 -9.28
C LEU A 126 6.30 -0.98 -10.15
N ARG A 127 6.65 -0.70 -11.41
CA ARG A 127 7.26 -1.68 -12.32
C ARG A 127 8.54 -2.28 -11.71
N THR A 128 9.40 -1.42 -11.17
CA THR A 128 10.67 -1.83 -10.54
C THR A 128 10.43 -2.71 -9.32
N TRP A 129 9.45 -2.34 -8.48
CA TRP A 129 9.00 -3.13 -7.34
C TRP A 129 8.51 -4.51 -7.77
N LEU A 130 7.61 -4.59 -8.74
CA LEU A 130 7.06 -5.87 -9.24
C LEU A 130 8.14 -6.77 -9.86
N ARG A 131 9.14 -6.18 -10.53
CA ARG A 131 10.25 -6.92 -11.15
C ARG A 131 11.15 -7.58 -10.11
N ASN A 132 11.51 -6.87 -9.04
CA ASN A 132 12.36 -7.44 -7.99
C ASN A 132 12.17 -6.78 -6.62
N PRO A 133 11.16 -7.19 -5.83
CA PRO A 133 10.90 -6.60 -4.51
C PRO A 133 12.10 -6.71 -3.56
N GLN A 134 12.86 -7.82 -3.62
CA GLN A 134 14.03 -8.05 -2.78
C GLN A 134 15.19 -7.09 -3.04
N ALA A 135 15.32 -6.58 -4.28
CA ALA A 135 16.36 -5.60 -4.60
C ALA A 135 16.07 -4.22 -3.99
N LEU A 136 14.79 -3.86 -3.86
CA LEU A 136 14.38 -2.60 -3.24
C LEU A 136 14.24 -2.73 -1.73
N LYS A 137 13.69 -3.84 -1.24
CA LYS A 137 13.47 -4.09 0.18
C LYS A 137 13.86 -5.52 0.57
N PRO A 138 15.15 -5.76 0.87
CA PRO A 138 15.63 -7.08 1.29
C PRO A 138 14.81 -7.66 2.45
N GLY A 139 14.52 -8.96 2.37
CA GLY A 139 13.73 -9.67 3.37
C GLY A 139 12.22 -9.45 3.28
N CYS A 140 11.70 -8.80 2.23
CA CYS A 140 10.26 -8.61 2.08
C CYS A 140 9.56 -9.94 1.84
N LYS A 141 8.33 -10.07 2.32
CA LYS A 141 7.57 -11.33 2.16
C LYS A 141 6.86 -11.44 0.80
N MET A 142 6.83 -10.36 0.01
CA MET A 142 6.36 -10.42 -1.36
C MET A 142 7.39 -11.19 -2.22
N PRO A 143 7.00 -12.28 -2.89
CA PRO A 143 7.93 -13.06 -3.69
C PRO A 143 8.26 -12.35 -5.01
N ASN A 144 9.38 -12.73 -5.63
CA ASN A 144 9.68 -12.33 -7.00
C ASN A 144 9.02 -13.32 -7.97
N PHE A 145 7.98 -12.86 -8.67
CA PHE A 145 7.18 -13.67 -9.60
C PHE A 145 7.85 -13.92 -10.96
N LYS A 146 9.04 -13.36 -11.20
CA LYS A 146 9.77 -13.50 -12.48
C LYS A 146 8.90 -13.17 -13.70
N LEU A 147 8.15 -12.07 -13.57
CA LEU A 147 7.22 -11.59 -14.60
C LEU A 147 7.97 -11.19 -15.88
N SER A 148 7.36 -11.47 -17.04
CA SER A 148 7.79 -10.92 -18.32
C SER A 148 7.51 -9.41 -18.37
N ASP A 149 8.14 -8.71 -19.32
CA ASP A 149 7.91 -7.28 -19.51
C ASP A 149 6.45 -6.96 -19.85
N GLU A 150 5.82 -7.81 -20.67
CA GLU A 150 4.40 -7.72 -21.01
C GLU A 150 3.49 -7.86 -19.78
N HIS A 151 3.73 -8.87 -18.93
CA HIS A 151 2.97 -9.06 -17.70
C HIS A 151 3.16 -7.89 -16.73
N LEU A 152 4.36 -7.33 -16.67
CA LEU A 152 4.62 -6.13 -15.87
C LEU A 152 3.85 -4.93 -16.41
N ASP A 153 3.80 -4.72 -17.74
CA ASP A 153 3.04 -3.62 -18.35
C ASP A 153 1.55 -3.74 -18.05
N GLN A 154 0.99 -4.94 -18.21
CA GLN A 154 -0.41 -5.24 -17.89
C GLN A 154 -0.72 -4.95 -16.40
N LEU A 155 0.10 -5.48 -15.48
CA LEU A 155 -0.13 -5.30 -14.04
C LEU A 155 0.01 -3.83 -13.62
N VAL A 156 1.00 -3.11 -14.15
CA VAL A 156 1.18 -1.68 -13.86
C VAL A 156 -0.03 -0.90 -14.37
N ALA A 157 -0.46 -1.12 -15.62
CA ALA A 157 -1.62 -0.47 -16.19
C ALA A 157 -2.90 -0.70 -15.36
N TYR A 158 -3.12 -1.92 -14.85
CA TYR A 158 -4.25 -2.19 -13.96
C TYR A 158 -4.10 -1.50 -12.59
N LEU A 159 -2.94 -1.62 -11.96
CA LEU A 159 -2.71 -1.09 -10.62
C LEU A 159 -2.76 0.45 -10.58
N GLU A 160 -2.50 1.12 -11.70
CA GLU A 160 -2.68 2.57 -11.87
C GLU A 160 -4.14 3.02 -11.90
N THR A 161 -5.09 2.14 -12.25
CA THR A 161 -6.51 2.48 -12.21
C THR A 161 -7.09 2.46 -10.79
N LEU A 162 -6.34 1.95 -9.81
CA LEU A 162 -6.79 1.78 -8.42
C LEU A 162 -6.56 3.07 -7.62
N LYS A 163 -7.44 4.06 -7.80
CA LYS A 163 -7.38 5.39 -7.17
C LYS A 163 -8.47 5.61 -6.14
#